data_AF-A0AAW7HGL7-F1
#
_entry.id   AF-A0AAW7HGL7-F1
#
_cell.length_a   1.000
_cell.length_b   1.000
_cell.length_c   1.000
_cell.angle_alpha   90.00
_cell.angle_beta   90.00
_cell.angle_gamma   90.00
#
_symmetry.space_group_name_H-M   'P 1'
#
loop_
_entity.id
_entity.type
_entity.pdbx_description
1 polymer ?
#
loop_
_entity_poly.entity_id
_entity_poly.type
_entity_poly.pdbx_seq_one_letter_code
_entity_poly.pdbx_strand_id
1 'polypeptide(L)'
;MAVSTLDTHALFALGDLRGKLAQLFQGRFIYVTEQSPEGLYMAEIDTESALVVDDKQRLELKVGDHFRAAVLPSREGGKLEMRFRDIKLNVYGVGDYAFVSVPEGEGIVFREGHGVMLVFAAQQQVQEGLGKLLKAVTGKVAKWRKGELTTFKASE
;
A
#
# COMPACT_ATOMS: atom_id res chain seq x y z
N MET A 1 13.73 26.15 3.35
CA MET A 1 12.37 26.65 3.66
C MET A 1 11.57 25.51 4.26
N ALA A 2 11.03 25.71 5.46
CA ALA A 2 10.36 24.67 6.23
C ALA A 2 9.03 24.26 5.57
N VAL A 3 8.87 22.97 5.33
CA VAL A 3 7.58 22.37 4.93
C VAL A 3 6.82 22.11 6.22
N SER A 4 6.04 23.08 6.69
CA SER A 4 5.51 23.07 8.07
C SER A 4 4.01 22.86 8.18
N THR A 5 3.26 22.78 7.08
CA THR A 5 1.79 22.66 7.14
C THR A 5 1.30 21.56 6.23
N LEU A 6 0.56 20.61 6.82
CA LEU A 6 -0.28 19.69 6.06
C LEU A 6 -1.42 20.52 5.45
N ASP A 7 -1.62 20.44 4.14
CA ASP A 7 -2.80 21.00 3.48
C ASP A 7 -4.05 20.22 3.92
N THR A 8 -5.16 20.93 4.16
CA THR A 8 -6.39 20.33 4.68
C THR A 8 -6.98 19.29 3.72
N HIS A 9 -6.94 19.54 2.41
CA HIS A 9 -7.45 18.58 1.42
C HIS A 9 -6.56 17.33 1.37
N ALA A 10 -5.23 17.52 1.40
CA ALA A 10 -4.29 16.42 1.51
C ALA A 10 -4.50 15.61 2.80
N LEU A 11 -4.82 16.27 3.93
CA LEU A 11 -5.12 15.61 5.21
C LEU A 11 -6.26 14.61 5.08
N PHE A 12 -7.38 15.04 4.50
CA PHE A 12 -8.56 14.20 4.36
C PHE A 12 -8.31 13.04 3.40
N ALA A 13 -7.80 13.30 2.20
CA ALA A 13 -7.56 12.25 1.20
C ALA A 13 -6.56 11.19 1.69
N LEU A 14 -5.44 11.63 2.27
CA LEU A 14 -4.41 10.71 2.78
C LEU A 14 -4.84 10.03 4.09
N GLY A 15 -5.63 10.72 4.92
CA GLY A 15 -6.25 10.15 6.12
C GLY A 15 -7.23 9.04 5.77
N ASP A 16 -8.07 9.24 4.77
CA ASP A 16 -9.01 8.24 4.26
C ASP A 16 -8.30 7.04 3.65
N LEU A 17 -7.26 7.27 2.85
CA LEU A 17 -6.43 6.21 2.29
C LEU A 17 -5.77 5.37 3.39
N ARG A 18 -5.20 6.02 4.40
CA ARG A 18 -4.64 5.35 5.59
C ARG A 18 -5.74 4.59 6.35
N GLY A 19 -6.95 5.12 6.45
CA GLY A 19 -8.11 4.44 7.02
C GLY A 19 -8.47 3.15 6.28
N LYS A 20 -8.51 3.19 4.95
CA LYS A 20 -8.73 2.00 4.11
C LYS A 20 -7.61 0.97 4.27
N LEU A 21 -6.36 1.43 4.40
CA LEU A 21 -5.24 0.55 4.72
C LEU A 21 -5.42 -0.13 6.08
N ALA A 22 -5.83 0.62 7.11
CA ALA A 22 -6.14 0.05 8.43
C ALA A 22 -7.29 -0.98 8.37
N GLN A 23 -8.28 -0.79 7.49
CA GLN A 23 -9.34 -1.77 7.25
C GLN A 23 -8.79 -3.09 6.66
N LEU A 24 -7.85 -3.03 5.72
CA LEU A 24 -7.21 -4.25 5.19
C LEU A 24 -6.55 -5.05 6.32
N PHE A 25 -5.85 -4.37 7.24
CA PHE A 25 -5.18 -5.01 8.38
C PHE A 25 -6.12 -5.49 9.49
N GLN A 26 -7.44 -5.34 9.35
CA GLN A 26 -8.42 -6.09 10.15
C GLN A 26 -8.56 -7.55 9.67
N GLY A 27 -8.14 -7.83 8.42
CA GLY A 27 -8.00 -9.18 7.91
C GLY A 27 -6.81 -9.90 8.54
N ARG A 28 -6.85 -11.24 8.52
CA ARG A 28 -5.79 -12.07 9.10
C ARG A 28 -4.57 -12.21 8.19
N PHE A 29 -4.82 -12.59 6.93
CA PHE A 29 -3.77 -12.97 5.99
C PHE A 29 -3.45 -11.81 5.07
N ILE A 30 -2.43 -11.03 5.44
CA ILE A 30 -2.02 -9.85 4.67
C ILE A 30 -0.78 -10.18 3.84
N TYR A 31 -0.85 -9.93 2.55
CA TYR A 31 0.26 -10.07 1.63
C TYR A 31 0.74 -8.69 1.20
N VAL A 32 2.01 -8.40 1.44
CA VAL A 32 2.66 -7.19 0.96
C VAL A 32 3.67 -7.57 -0.11
N THR A 33 3.56 -6.96 -1.30
CA THR A 33 4.55 -7.15 -2.37
C THR A 33 5.14 -5.83 -2.82
N GLU A 34 6.39 -5.85 -3.24
CA GLU A 34 7.00 -4.80 -4.03
C GLU A 34 7.40 -5.40 -5.38
N GLN A 35 7.03 -4.73 -6.47
CA GLN A 35 7.38 -5.12 -7.83
C GLN A 35 8.06 -3.93 -8.52
N SER A 36 9.28 -4.16 -8.96
CA SER A 36 10.13 -3.20 -9.67
C SER A 36 10.87 -3.87 -10.84
N PRO A 37 11.64 -3.10 -11.64
CA PRO A 37 12.52 -3.69 -12.65
C PRO A 37 13.55 -4.68 -12.08
N GLU A 38 13.91 -4.54 -10.80
CA GLU A 38 14.91 -5.38 -10.12
C GLU A 38 14.32 -6.72 -9.67
N GLY A 39 13.00 -6.81 -9.47
CA GLY A 39 12.37 -8.07 -9.11
C GLY A 39 11.00 -7.93 -8.45
N LEU A 40 10.59 -9.01 -7.78
CA LEU A 40 9.38 -9.07 -6.96
C LEU A 40 9.78 -9.50 -5.56
N TYR A 41 9.58 -8.62 -4.59
CA TYR A 41 9.65 -8.94 -3.18
C TYR A 41 8.25 -9.20 -2.60
N MET A 42 8.13 -10.11 -1.64
CA MET A 42 6.84 -10.46 -1.01
C MET A 42 7.04 -10.90 0.43
N ALA A 43 6.12 -10.51 1.31
CA ALA A 43 5.93 -11.16 2.60
C ALA A 43 4.46 -11.36 2.93
N GLU A 44 4.18 -12.43 3.67
CA GLU A 44 2.93 -12.63 4.40
C GLU A 44 3.08 -12.02 5.81
N ILE A 45 2.03 -11.37 6.29
CA ILE A 45 1.87 -10.88 7.65
C ILE A 45 0.61 -11.55 8.19
N ASP A 46 0.76 -12.41 9.20
CA ASP A 46 -0.36 -12.94 9.98
C ASP A 46 -0.66 -11.98 11.13
N THR A 47 -1.78 -11.26 11.03
CA THR A 47 -2.19 -10.27 12.03
C THR A 47 -2.67 -10.90 13.34
N GLU A 48 -2.86 -12.23 13.41
CA GLU A 48 -3.04 -12.91 14.69
C GLU A 48 -1.76 -12.81 15.55
N SER A 49 -0.59 -12.82 14.89
CA SER A 49 0.72 -12.78 15.56
C SER A 49 1.39 -11.40 15.52
N ALA A 50 0.97 -10.52 14.60
CA ALA A 50 1.52 -9.17 14.43
C ALA A 50 0.62 -8.12 15.08
N LEU A 51 1.18 -7.35 16.03
CA LEU A 51 0.44 -6.27 16.68
C LEU A 51 0.07 -5.17 15.67
N VAL A 52 -1.23 -4.93 15.49
CA VAL A 52 -1.77 -3.82 14.69
C VAL A 52 -2.04 -2.62 15.59
N VAL A 53 -1.35 -1.50 15.33
CA VAL A 53 -1.51 -0.23 16.05
C VAL A 53 -2.02 0.83 15.09
N ASP A 54 -3.29 1.17 15.21
CA ASP A 54 -3.95 2.27 14.51
C ASP A 54 -3.99 3.52 15.43
N ASP A 55 -2.95 4.36 15.36
CA ASP A 55 -2.92 5.65 16.07
C ASP A 55 -3.55 6.75 15.20
N LYS A 56 -4.87 6.88 15.30
CA LYS A 56 -5.66 7.88 14.56
C LYS A 56 -5.24 9.31 14.86
N GLN A 57 -4.77 9.61 16.08
CA GLN A 57 -4.37 10.96 16.46
C GLN A 57 -3.07 11.36 15.75
N ARG A 58 -2.13 10.43 15.58
CA ARG A 58 -0.88 10.64 14.85
C ARG A 58 -0.99 10.35 13.35
N LEU A 59 -2.17 9.95 12.87
CA LEU A 59 -2.40 9.50 11.49
C LEU A 59 -1.43 8.39 11.07
N GLU A 60 -1.13 7.47 11.99
CA GLU A 60 -0.10 6.44 11.84
C GLU A 60 -0.68 5.03 12.03
N LEU A 61 -0.31 4.12 11.14
CA LEU A 61 -0.59 2.69 11.23
C LEU A 61 0.74 1.94 11.34
N LYS A 62 0.88 1.07 12.33
CA LYS A 62 2.04 0.16 12.47
C LYS A 62 1.54 -1.27 12.61
N VAL A 63 2.18 -2.22 11.93
CA VAL A 63 1.86 -3.65 11.99
C VAL A 63 3.12 -4.47 12.17
N GLY A 64 3.27 -5.02 13.38
CA GLY A 64 4.50 -5.68 13.81
C GLY A 64 5.73 -4.79 13.58
N ASP A 65 6.85 -5.42 13.22
CA ASP A 65 8.08 -4.71 12.85
C ASP A 65 8.27 -4.58 11.33
N HIS A 66 7.29 -5.07 10.55
CA HIS A 66 7.42 -5.18 9.11
C HIS A 66 6.80 -4.02 8.35
N PHE A 67 5.70 -3.45 8.85
CA PHE A 67 4.92 -2.47 8.11
C PHE A 67 4.60 -1.23 8.94
N ARG A 68 4.71 -0.05 8.32
CA ARG A 68 4.30 1.23 8.88
C ARG A 68 3.75 2.14 7.77
N ALA A 69 2.71 2.90 8.05
CA ALA A 69 2.22 3.98 7.19
C ALA A 69 1.89 5.21 8.03
N ALA A 70 2.32 6.39 7.64
CA ALA A 70 2.06 7.64 8.38
C ALA A 70 1.80 8.81 7.43
N VAL A 71 0.78 9.61 7.73
CA VAL A 71 0.52 10.87 7.01
C VAL A 71 1.46 11.95 7.54
N LEU A 72 2.27 12.55 6.66
CA LEU A 72 3.31 13.51 7.00
C LEU A 72 3.24 14.76 6.11
N PRO A 73 3.70 15.94 6.59
CA PRO A 73 3.91 17.12 5.76
C PRO A 73 4.86 16.88 4.59
N SER A 74 4.54 17.46 3.44
CA SER A 74 5.35 17.41 2.22
C SER A 74 5.26 18.74 1.47
N ARG A 75 6.17 18.97 0.50
CA ARG A 75 6.14 20.18 -0.34
C ARG A 75 4.83 20.32 -1.12
N GLU A 76 4.12 19.23 -1.31
CA GLU A 76 2.85 19.13 -2.03
C GLU A 76 1.64 19.22 -1.08
N GLY A 77 1.87 19.63 0.17
CA GLY A 77 0.82 19.75 1.19
C GLY A 77 0.63 18.49 2.03
N GLY A 78 1.14 17.34 1.62
CA GLY A 78 1.08 16.12 2.43
C GLY A 78 1.62 14.90 1.69
N LYS A 79 1.89 13.83 2.41
CA LYS A 79 2.19 12.52 1.85
C LYS A 79 1.81 11.41 2.82
N LEU A 80 1.40 10.27 2.31
CA LEU A 80 1.39 9.03 3.08
C LEU A 80 2.74 8.35 2.86
N GLU A 81 3.58 8.36 3.89
CA GLU A 81 4.85 7.63 3.88
C GLU A 81 4.59 6.21 4.39
N MET A 82 4.87 5.23 3.55
CA MET A 82 4.81 3.81 3.89
C MET A 82 6.21 3.23 3.98
N ARG A 83 6.39 2.28 4.89
CA ARG A 83 7.59 1.47 5.03
C ARG A 83 7.21 0.02 5.15
N PHE A 84 7.85 -0.79 4.33
CA PHE A 84 7.77 -2.24 4.38
C PHE A 84 9.18 -2.80 4.45
N ARG A 85 9.60 -3.21 5.65
CA ARG A 85 11.00 -3.54 5.96
C ARG A 85 11.92 -2.37 5.55
N ASP A 86 12.89 -2.62 4.67
CA ASP A 86 13.83 -1.61 4.18
C ASP A 86 13.28 -0.79 3.00
N ILE A 87 12.12 -1.17 2.47
CA ILE A 87 11.47 -0.48 1.36
C ILE A 87 10.66 0.68 1.91
N LYS A 88 10.87 1.87 1.34
CA LYS A 88 10.13 3.08 1.68
C LYS A 88 9.38 3.56 0.44
N LEU A 89 8.11 3.91 0.61
CA LEU A 89 7.25 4.46 -0.43
C LEU A 89 6.53 5.73 0.03
N ASN A 90 6.34 6.69 -0.86
CA ASN A 90 5.53 7.87 -0.61
C ASN A 90 4.38 7.96 -1.63
N VAL A 91 3.18 8.24 -1.13
CA VAL A 91 1.98 8.53 -1.91
C VAL A 91 1.64 10.00 -1.69
N TYR A 92 1.51 10.76 -2.77
CA TYR A 92 1.26 12.21 -2.68
C TYR A 92 -0.18 12.57 -3.05
N GLY A 93 -0.83 11.76 -3.89
CA GLY A 93 -2.22 12.00 -4.25
C GLY A 93 -2.95 10.81 -4.85
N VAL A 94 -4.17 11.07 -5.33
CA VAL A 94 -5.09 10.07 -5.89
C VAL A 94 -4.52 9.31 -7.10
N GLY A 95 -3.58 9.91 -7.83
CA GLY A 95 -2.91 9.29 -8.97
C GLY A 95 -1.92 8.17 -8.62
N ASP A 96 -1.56 8.03 -7.34
CA ASP A 96 -0.48 7.16 -6.88
C ASP A 96 -0.99 5.85 -6.26
N TYR A 97 -2.31 5.62 -6.24
CA TYR A 97 -2.86 4.38 -5.73
C TYR A 97 -4.10 3.91 -6.49
N ALA A 98 -4.43 2.65 -6.33
CA ALA A 98 -5.64 2.05 -6.88
C ALA A 98 -6.16 0.96 -5.96
N PHE A 99 -7.47 0.94 -5.76
CA PHE A 99 -8.18 -0.14 -5.06
C PHE A 99 -8.38 -1.32 -6.00
N VAL A 100 -8.17 -2.53 -5.48
CA VAL A 100 -8.38 -3.78 -6.21
C VAL A 100 -9.23 -4.71 -5.36
N SER A 101 -10.22 -5.33 -6.00
CA SER A 101 -11.05 -6.37 -5.39
C SER A 101 -11.10 -7.59 -6.32
N VAL A 102 -10.95 -8.77 -5.74
CA VAL A 102 -11.04 -10.09 -6.37
C VAL A 102 -11.82 -11.03 -5.44
N PRO A 103 -12.32 -12.19 -5.92
CA PRO A 103 -12.99 -13.15 -5.05
C PRO A 103 -12.18 -13.55 -3.80
N GLU A 104 -10.85 -13.59 -3.93
CA GLU A 104 -9.94 -14.01 -2.87
C GLU A 104 -9.71 -12.92 -1.80
N GLY A 105 -10.05 -11.65 -2.07
CA GLY A 105 -9.77 -10.55 -1.15
C GLY A 105 -9.72 -9.17 -1.77
N GLU A 106 -9.26 -8.22 -0.96
CA GLU A 106 -9.18 -6.80 -1.30
C GLU A 106 -7.75 -6.29 -1.12
N GLY A 107 -7.39 -5.26 -1.87
CA GLY A 107 -6.08 -4.65 -1.73
C GLY A 107 -5.99 -3.23 -2.25
N ILE A 108 -4.84 -2.63 -1.96
CA ILE A 108 -4.44 -1.33 -2.49
C ILE A 108 -3.10 -1.52 -3.19
N VAL A 109 -3.04 -1.10 -4.45
CA VAL A 109 -1.79 -1.01 -5.19
C VAL A 109 -1.34 0.45 -5.15
N PHE A 110 -0.12 0.68 -4.71
CA PHE A 110 0.54 1.97 -4.65
C PHE A 110 1.61 2.03 -5.72
N ARG A 111 1.75 3.16 -6.40
CA ARG A 111 2.77 3.41 -7.41
C ARG A 111 3.78 4.41 -6.85
N GLU A 112 5.06 4.12 -7.02
CA GLU A 112 6.12 5.11 -6.80
C GLU A 112 7.25 4.87 -7.80
N GLY A 113 7.65 5.93 -8.50
CA GLY A 113 8.67 5.87 -9.55
C GLY A 113 8.32 4.83 -10.62
N HIS A 114 9.18 3.81 -10.74
CA HIS A 114 9.08 2.73 -11.73
C HIS A 114 8.51 1.42 -11.14
N GLY A 115 8.10 1.43 -9.88
CA GLY A 115 7.62 0.26 -9.15
C GLY A 115 6.18 0.40 -8.66
N VAL A 116 5.65 -0.72 -8.15
CA VAL A 116 4.39 -0.72 -7.39
C VAL A 116 4.53 -1.56 -6.12
N MET A 117 3.82 -1.15 -5.07
CA MET A 117 3.63 -1.93 -3.85
C MET A 117 2.17 -2.38 -3.76
N LEU A 118 1.91 -3.65 -3.49
CA LEU A 118 0.56 -4.16 -3.18
C LEU A 118 0.48 -4.44 -1.69
N VAL A 119 -0.60 -4.00 -1.04
CA VAL A 119 -1.06 -4.52 0.24
C VAL A 119 -2.39 -5.21 0.00
N PHE A 120 -2.47 -6.51 0.25
CA PHE A 120 -3.62 -7.36 -0.08
C PHE A 120 -4.07 -8.16 1.14
N ALA A 121 -5.32 -7.97 1.55
CA ALA A 121 -5.96 -8.75 2.59
C ALA A 121 -6.75 -9.90 1.95
N ALA A 122 -6.25 -11.12 2.11
CA ALA A 122 -6.94 -12.33 1.65
C ALA A 122 -7.99 -12.78 2.68
N GLN A 123 -9.11 -13.31 2.18
CA GLN A 123 -10.17 -13.87 3.03
C GLN A 123 -9.73 -15.16 3.74
N GLN A 124 -8.78 -15.89 3.14
CA GLN A 124 -8.21 -17.13 3.66
C GLN A 124 -6.73 -17.21 3.28
N GLN A 125 -5.95 -17.99 4.03
CA GLN A 125 -4.54 -18.19 3.71
C GLN A 125 -4.40 -18.84 2.34
N VAL A 126 -3.53 -18.28 1.50
CA VAL A 126 -3.32 -18.76 0.13
C VAL A 126 -2.30 -19.89 0.16
N GLN A 127 -2.77 -21.13 0.14
CA GLN A 127 -1.93 -22.32 0.20
C GLN A 127 -1.13 -22.58 -1.09
N GLU A 128 -1.73 -22.25 -2.25
CA GLU A 128 -1.13 -22.51 -3.56
C GLU A 128 -1.31 -21.31 -4.50
N GLY A 129 -0.37 -21.13 -5.42
CA GLY A 129 -0.51 -20.14 -6.49
C GLY A 129 -0.42 -18.67 -6.06
N LEU A 130 0.07 -18.38 -4.85
CA LEU A 130 0.18 -17.02 -4.29
C LEU A 130 0.82 -16.02 -5.26
N GLY A 131 1.98 -16.36 -5.83
CA GLY A 131 2.65 -15.47 -6.79
C GLY A 131 1.82 -15.20 -8.06
N LYS A 132 1.00 -16.16 -8.51
CA LYS A 132 0.09 -15.97 -9.66
C LYS A 132 -1.08 -15.07 -9.27
N LEU A 133 -1.66 -15.27 -8.10
CA LEU A 133 -2.74 -14.44 -7.56
C LEU A 133 -2.29 -12.98 -7.42
N LEU A 134 -1.20 -12.71 -6.71
CA LEU A 134 -0.74 -11.34 -6.45
C LEU A 134 -0.33 -10.61 -7.73
N LYS A 135 0.28 -11.31 -8.69
CA LYS A 135 0.55 -10.76 -10.03
C LYS A 135 -0.72 -10.45 -10.79
N ALA A 136 -1.75 -11.30 -10.71
CA ALA A 136 -3.03 -11.07 -11.37
C ALA A 136 -3.78 -9.88 -10.75
N VAL A 137 -3.78 -9.79 -9.42
CA VAL A 137 -4.37 -8.69 -8.64
C VAL A 137 -3.69 -7.36 -9.01
N THR A 138 -2.36 -7.30 -8.90
CA THR A 138 -1.55 -6.12 -9.28
C THR A 138 -1.78 -5.76 -10.75
N GLY A 139 -1.83 -6.78 -11.61
CA GLY A 139 -2.06 -6.66 -13.05
C GLY A 139 -3.40 -6.06 -13.44
N LYS A 140 -4.39 -5.96 -12.54
CA LYS A 140 -5.67 -5.28 -12.83
C LYS A 140 -5.47 -3.79 -13.08
N VAL A 141 -4.54 -3.17 -12.35
CA VAL A 141 -4.32 -1.72 -12.34
C VAL A 141 -2.94 -1.32 -12.86
N ALA A 142 -1.93 -2.18 -12.71
CA ALA A 142 -0.55 -1.95 -13.17
C ALA A 142 -0.21 -2.87 -14.36
N LYS A 143 0.05 -2.30 -15.53
CA LYS A 143 0.48 -3.05 -16.73
C LYS A 143 1.96 -2.84 -16.98
N TRP A 144 2.65 -3.95 -17.27
CA TRP A 144 4.08 -4.01 -17.48
C TRP A 144 4.41 -4.44 -18.90
N ARG A 145 5.46 -3.86 -19.49
CA ARG A 145 6.04 -4.31 -20.76
C ARG A 145 7.56 -4.23 -20.66
N LYS A 146 8.25 -5.35 -20.93
CA LYS A 146 9.72 -5.44 -20.92
C LYS A 146 10.36 -4.88 -19.62
N GLY A 147 9.73 -5.13 -18.46
CA GLY A 147 10.23 -4.67 -17.16
C GLY A 147 9.85 -3.24 -16.78
N GLU A 148 9.14 -2.51 -17.65
CA GLU A 148 8.70 -1.14 -17.39
C GLU A 148 7.20 -1.06 -17.14
N LEU A 149 6.80 -0.26 -16.16
CA LEU A 149 5.40 0.07 -15.89
C LEU A 149 4.86 0.99 -17.00
N THR A 150 4.04 0.45 -17.89
CA THR A 150 3.49 1.21 -19.04
C THR A 150 2.16 1.89 -18.73
N THR A 151 1.40 1.37 -17.76
CA THR A 151 0.09 1.90 -17.42
C THR A 151 -0.21 1.66 -15.96
N PHE A 152 -0.73 2.69 -15.29
CA PHE A 152 -1.28 2.59 -13.96
C PHE A 152 -2.68 3.22 -13.96
N LYS A 153 -3.70 2.44 -13.60
CA LYS A 153 -5.09 2.90 -13.51
C LYS A 153 -5.39 3.27 -12.07
N ALA A 154 -5.16 4.52 -11.72
CA ALA A 154 -5.43 5.04 -10.39
C ALA A 154 -6.93 5.02 -10.05
N SER A 155 -7.26 4.99 -8.76
CA SER A 155 -8.63 5.16 -8.28
C SER A 155 -8.92 6.63 -8.03
N GLU A 156 -9.82 7.21 -8.82
CA GLU A 156 -10.42 8.54 -8.59
C GLU A 156 -11.43 8.52 -7.44
#